data_AF-A0A935F3R4-F1
#
_entry.id   AF-A0A935F3R4-F1
#
_cell.length_a   1.000
_cell.length_b   1.000
_cell.length_c   1.000
_cell.angle_alpha   90.00
_cell.angle_beta   90.00
_cell.angle_gamma   90.00
#
_symmetry.space_group_name_H-M   'P 1'
#
loop_
_entity.id
_entity.type
_entity.pdbx_description
1 polymer ?
#
loop_
_entity_poly.entity_id
_entity_poly.type
_entity_poly.pdbx_seq_one_letter_code
_entity_poly.pdbx_strand_id
1 'polypeptide(L)'
;MKSLVALALAGAVAFTPAAFAADPPKAADSKANPQQERMKACNEKAKGKSGDDRSKFMSACLSGEEPAKMTHQEKMGYCNKQAAGKSGDDRKKFMSSCLSGDAPAANMTQQEKMGYCNKQATGKSGDDRKKFMSSCLSG
;
A
#
# COMPACT_ATOMS: atom_id res chain seq x y z
N MET A 1 -26.55 40.37 -29.98
CA MET A 1 -27.68 41.21 -29.53
C MET A 1 -27.56 41.34 -28.02
N LYS A 2 -26.97 42.45 -27.55
CA LYS A 2 -27.64 43.45 -26.69
C LYS A 2 -28.43 42.83 -25.51
N SER A 3 -27.88 42.92 -24.29
CA SER A 3 -28.28 44.00 -23.38
C SER A 3 -27.43 44.06 -22.10
N LEU A 4 -26.96 45.29 -21.84
CA LEU A 4 -26.49 45.84 -20.57
C LEU A 4 -27.70 46.18 -19.69
N VAL A 5 -27.62 46.00 -18.36
CA VAL A 5 -28.11 46.96 -17.35
C VAL A 5 -27.28 46.80 -16.08
N ALA A 6 -26.72 47.93 -15.62
CA ALA A 6 -25.95 48.11 -14.40
C ALA A 6 -26.87 48.43 -13.20
N LEU A 7 -26.44 48.09 -11.99
CA LEU A 7 -26.77 48.87 -10.79
C LEU A 7 -25.61 48.80 -9.80
N ALA A 8 -24.93 49.94 -9.63
CA ALA A 8 -23.93 50.17 -8.61
C ALA A 8 -24.62 50.52 -7.29
N LEU A 9 -24.13 49.98 -6.18
CA LEU A 9 -24.33 50.55 -4.85
C LEU A 9 -23.02 50.44 -4.07
N ALA A 10 -22.59 51.60 -3.59
CA ALA A 10 -21.33 51.87 -2.93
C ALA A 10 -21.20 51.15 -1.58
N GLY A 11 -19.98 50.75 -1.26
CA GLY A 11 -19.60 50.26 0.07
C GLY A 11 -18.08 50.20 0.18
N ALA A 12 -17.48 51.32 0.57
CA ALA A 12 -16.06 51.41 0.88
C ALA A 12 -15.74 50.56 2.12
N VAL A 13 -14.92 49.52 1.95
CA VAL A 13 -14.19 48.90 3.05
C VAL A 13 -12.72 48.92 2.66
N ALA A 14 -11.97 49.80 3.30
CA ALA A 14 -10.52 49.80 3.27
C ALA A 14 -10.02 48.51 3.92
N PHE A 15 -9.40 47.63 3.13
CA PHE A 15 -8.64 46.49 3.65
C PHE A 15 -7.17 46.71 3.28
N THR A 16 -6.37 46.87 4.32
CA THR A 16 -4.92 47.03 4.29
C THR A 16 -4.24 45.78 3.73
N PRO A 17 -3.12 45.89 2.98
CA PRO A 17 -2.45 44.73 2.43
C PRO A 17 -1.58 44.06 3.51
N ALA A 18 -2.00 42.89 4.00
CA ALA A 18 -1.10 41.96 4.67
C ALA A 18 -0.33 41.19 3.58
N ALA A 19 0.96 41.52 3.44
CA ALA A 19 1.91 40.75 2.66
C ALA A 19 2.05 39.35 3.26
N PHE A 20 1.42 38.35 2.63
CA PHE A 20 1.76 36.95 2.87
C PHE A 20 2.88 36.56 1.91
N ALA A 21 4.08 36.42 2.49
CA ALA A 21 5.17 35.68 1.87
C ALA A 21 4.68 34.25 1.59
N ALA A 22 4.64 33.87 0.31
CA ALA A 22 4.40 32.50 -0.09
C ALA A 22 5.69 31.69 0.16
N ASP A 23 5.72 30.97 1.27
CA ASP A 23 6.62 29.82 1.43
C ASP A 23 6.43 28.85 0.23
N PRO A 24 7.50 28.33 -0.37
CA PRO A 24 7.37 27.32 -1.43
C PRO A 24 6.67 26.07 -0.85
N PRO A 25 5.75 25.43 -1.59
CA PRO A 25 5.10 24.22 -1.13
C PRO A 25 6.16 23.16 -0.82
N LYS A 26 6.29 22.88 0.48
CA LYS A 26 7.02 21.75 1.03
C LYS A 26 6.55 20.50 0.27
N ALA A 27 7.47 19.86 -0.44
CA ALA A 27 7.21 18.67 -1.23
C ALA A 27 6.38 17.68 -0.39
N ALA A 28 5.20 17.33 -0.90
CA ALA A 28 4.35 16.33 -0.30
C ALA A 28 5.12 15.00 -0.26
N ASP A 29 5.47 14.56 0.95
CA ASP A 29 5.94 13.22 1.23
C ASP A 29 5.02 12.22 0.53
N SER A 30 5.58 11.47 -0.43
CA SER A 30 4.90 10.41 -1.16
C SER A 30 4.52 9.31 -0.18
N LYS A 31 3.34 9.45 0.42
CA LYS A 31 2.66 8.42 1.19
C LYS A 31 2.50 7.21 0.28
N ALA A 32 3.33 6.19 0.50
CA ALA A 32 3.27 4.95 -0.24
C ALA A 32 1.82 4.43 -0.26
N ASN A 33 1.24 4.34 -1.46
CA ASN A 33 -0.12 3.87 -1.62
C ASN A 33 -0.07 2.33 -1.66
N PRO A 34 -0.59 1.63 -0.64
CA PRO A 34 -0.53 0.17 -0.58
C PRO A 34 -1.20 -0.50 -1.78
N GLN A 35 -2.14 0.19 -2.45
CA GLN A 35 -2.77 -0.31 -3.66
C GLN A 35 -1.87 -0.21 -4.90
N GLN A 36 -1.03 0.84 -5.01
CA GLN A 36 -0.03 0.93 -6.09
C GLN A 36 1.05 -0.13 -5.95
N GLU A 37 1.53 -0.36 -4.72
CA GLU A 37 2.54 -1.40 -4.44
C GLU A 37 1.99 -2.80 -4.71
N ARG A 38 0.73 -3.05 -4.35
CA ARG A 38 0.02 -4.29 -4.72
C ARG A 38 -0.10 -4.44 -6.22
N MET A 39 -0.43 -3.38 -6.95
CA MET A 39 -0.54 -3.41 -8.40
C MET A 39 0.81 -3.71 -9.06
N LYS A 40 1.92 -3.15 -8.57
CA LYS A 40 3.27 -3.50 -9.03
C LYS A 40 3.60 -4.97 -8.75
N ALA A 41 3.32 -5.46 -7.55
CA ALA A 41 3.56 -6.86 -7.18
C ALA A 41 2.72 -7.84 -8.01
N CYS A 42 1.44 -7.53 -8.27
CA CYS A 42 0.59 -8.31 -9.16
C CYS A 42 1.13 -8.30 -10.60
N ASN A 43 1.62 -7.16 -11.11
CA ASN A 43 2.22 -7.11 -12.44
C ASN A 43 3.54 -7.90 -12.54
N GLU A 44 4.41 -7.85 -11.53
CA GLU A 44 5.64 -8.66 -11.48
C GLU A 44 5.31 -10.16 -11.50
N LYS A 45 4.35 -10.60 -10.70
CA LYS A 45 3.92 -12.01 -10.65
C LYS A 45 3.07 -12.45 -11.85
N ALA A 46 2.64 -11.50 -12.68
CA ALA A 46 1.99 -11.75 -13.95
C ALA A 46 3.01 -11.95 -15.09
N LYS A 47 4.32 -11.75 -14.85
CA LYS A 47 5.35 -12.07 -15.84
C LYS A 47 5.24 -13.54 -16.26
N GLY A 48 5.16 -13.78 -17.56
CA GLY A 48 4.97 -15.11 -18.14
C GLY A 48 3.50 -15.56 -18.26
N LYS A 49 2.53 -14.76 -17.80
CA LYS A 49 1.10 -15.00 -18.02
C LYS A 49 0.58 -14.08 -19.14
N SER A 50 -0.26 -14.61 -20.00
CA SER A 50 -0.78 -13.93 -21.18
C SER A 50 -2.28 -14.22 -21.35
N GLY A 51 -2.99 -13.36 -22.08
CA GLY A 51 -4.40 -13.60 -22.41
C GLY A 51 -5.30 -13.73 -21.17
N ASP A 52 -6.23 -14.68 -21.22
CA ASP A 52 -7.25 -14.89 -20.19
C ASP A 52 -6.65 -15.23 -18.82
N ASP A 53 -5.53 -15.96 -18.79
CA ASP A 53 -4.82 -16.35 -17.58
C ASP A 53 -4.22 -15.14 -16.84
N ARG A 54 -3.70 -14.15 -17.58
CA ARG A 54 -3.19 -12.91 -16.96
C ARG A 54 -4.33 -12.11 -16.34
N SER A 55 -5.45 -11.98 -17.04
CA SER A 55 -6.60 -11.22 -16.56
C SER A 55 -7.22 -11.85 -15.32
N LYS A 56 -7.41 -13.18 -15.31
CA LYS A 56 -7.89 -13.91 -14.13
C LYS A 56 -6.93 -13.78 -12.95
N PHE A 57 -5.63 -13.96 -13.19
CA PHE A 57 -4.62 -13.79 -12.16
C PHE A 57 -4.58 -12.37 -11.60
N MET A 58 -4.64 -11.35 -12.47
CA MET A 58 -4.54 -9.95 -12.07
C MET A 58 -5.78 -9.51 -11.28
N SER A 59 -6.97 -9.95 -11.71
CA SER A 59 -8.21 -9.79 -10.94
C SER A 59 -8.11 -10.47 -9.58
N ALA A 60 -7.77 -11.76 -9.50
CA ALA A 60 -7.63 -12.48 -8.22
C ALA A 60 -6.57 -11.84 -7.30
N CYS A 61 -5.44 -11.40 -7.87
CA CYS A 61 -4.36 -10.76 -7.13
C CYS A 61 -4.76 -9.38 -6.58
N LEU A 62 -5.52 -8.59 -7.35
CA LEU A 62 -6.05 -7.29 -6.92
C LEU A 62 -7.24 -7.44 -5.96
N SER A 63 -8.06 -8.49 -6.10
CA SER A 63 -9.21 -8.85 -5.24
C SER A 63 -8.81 -9.53 -3.92
N GLY A 64 -7.61 -10.10 -3.85
CA GLY A 64 -7.09 -10.77 -2.66
C GLY A 64 -7.62 -12.18 -2.47
N GLU A 65 -7.81 -12.87 -3.59
CA GLU A 65 -8.19 -14.29 -3.64
C GLU A 65 -6.96 -15.20 -3.66
N GLU A 66 -5.79 -14.69 -4.07
CA GLU A 66 -4.50 -15.39 -3.89
C GLU A 66 -4.10 -15.41 -2.40
N PRO A 67 -3.41 -16.47 -1.92
CA PRO A 67 -2.90 -16.51 -0.55
C PRO A 67 -2.07 -15.25 -0.31
N ALA A 68 -2.37 -14.55 0.78
CA ALA A 68 -1.75 -13.27 1.10
C ALA A 68 -0.25 -13.48 1.31
N LYS A 69 0.53 -13.31 0.24
CA LYS A 69 1.98 -13.16 0.32
C LYS A 69 2.24 -11.68 0.52
N MET A 70 3.06 -11.36 1.52
CA MET A 70 3.47 -10.00 1.84
C MET A 70 3.90 -9.25 0.58
N THR A 71 3.38 -8.04 0.43
CA THR A 71 3.92 -7.09 -0.55
C THR A 71 5.37 -6.78 -0.22
N HIS A 72 6.12 -6.24 -1.20
CA HIS A 72 7.51 -5.86 -0.97
C HIS A 72 7.65 -4.87 0.21
N GLN A 73 6.75 -3.90 0.35
CA GLN A 73 6.76 -2.99 1.50
C GLN A 73 6.51 -3.68 2.85
N GLU A 74 5.51 -4.55 2.93
CA GLU A 74 5.23 -5.28 4.16
C GLU A 74 6.40 -6.18 4.55
N LYS A 75 7.03 -6.79 3.54
CA LYS A 75 8.24 -7.57 3.70
C LYS A 75 9.40 -6.72 4.22
N MET A 76 9.62 -5.53 3.66
CA MET A 76 10.63 -4.58 4.16
C MET A 76 10.35 -4.16 5.61
N GLY A 77 9.09 -3.85 5.94
CA GLY A 77 8.70 -3.49 7.31
C GLY A 77 8.92 -4.65 8.29
N TYR A 78 8.52 -5.86 7.90
CA TYR A 78 8.72 -7.08 8.67
C TYR A 78 10.20 -7.38 8.90
N CYS A 79 11.00 -7.40 7.84
CA CYS A 79 12.43 -7.65 7.91
C CYS A 79 13.15 -6.59 8.76
N ASN A 80 12.76 -5.31 8.68
CA ASN A 80 13.33 -4.30 9.56
C ASN A 80 12.93 -4.50 11.02
N LYS A 81 11.69 -4.90 11.31
CA LYS A 81 11.22 -5.17 12.66
C LYS A 81 11.93 -6.39 13.28
N GLN A 82 12.16 -7.45 12.49
CA GLN A 82 12.91 -8.64 12.92
C GLN A 82 14.42 -8.43 12.97
N ALA A 83 14.93 -7.41 12.29
CA ALA A 83 16.31 -6.97 12.40
C ALA A 83 16.56 -6.13 13.67
N ALA A 84 15.53 -5.82 14.47
CA ALA A 84 15.72 -5.13 15.75
C ALA A 84 16.72 -5.90 16.62
N GLY A 85 17.72 -5.19 17.15
CA GLY A 85 18.81 -5.77 17.93
C GLY A 85 19.96 -6.38 17.11
N LYS A 86 19.86 -6.43 15.76
CA LYS A 86 20.98 -6.79 14.88
C LYS A 86 21.68 -5.54 14.37
N SER A 87 23.00 -5.57 14.27
CA SER A 87 23.81 -4.45 13.77
C SER A 87 24.93 -4.96 12.85
N GLY A 88 25.59 -4.03 12.13
CA GLY A 88 26.73 -4.36 11.27
C GLY A 88 26.43 -5.39 10.20
N ASP A 89 27.32 -6.38 10.09
CA ASP A 89 27.27 -7.44 9.08
C ASP A 89 26.09 -8.41 9.30
N ASP A 90 25.75 -8.66 10.56
CA ASP A 90 24.65 -9.56 10.93
C ASP A 90 23.28 -9.03 10.49
N ARG A 91 23.07 -7.71 10.63
CA ARG A 91 21.85 -7.08 10.10
C ARG A 91 21.79 -7.18 8.58
N LYS A 92 22.90 -6.95 7.87
CA LYS A 92 22.93 -7.03 6.40
C LYS A 92 22.63 -8.44 5.90
N LYS A 93 23.26 -9.46 6.48
CA LYS A 93 23.01 -10.87 6.14
C LYS A 93 21.56 -11.27 6.42
N PHE A 94 21.04 -10.89 7.59
CA PHE A 94 19.64 -11.14 7.94
C PHE A 94 18.69 -10.45 6.95
N MET A 95 18.92 -9.17 6.65
CA MET A 95 18.03 -8.39 5.80
C MET A 95 18.08 -8.88 4.35
N SER A 96 19.25 -9.25 3.84
CA SER A 96 19.37 -9.90 2.52
C SER A 96 18.61 -11.22 2.49
N SER A 97 18.83 -12.12 3.46
CA SER A 97 18.13 -13.40 3.51
C SER A 97 16.60 -13.23 3.62
N CYS A 98 16.15 -12.31 4.49
CA CYS A 98 14.73 -12.01 4.70
C CYS A 98 14.07 -11.40 3.46
N LEU A 99 14.80 -10.58 2.67
CA LEU A 99 14.29 -9.91 1.48
C LEU A 99 14.41 -10.74 0.19
N SER A 100 15.34 -11.69 0.13
CA SER A 100 15.58 -12.52 -1.05
C SER A 100 14.65 -13.74 -1.17
N GLY A 101 14.10 -14.26 -0.06
CA GLY A 101 13.21 -15.43 -0.13
C GLY A 101 11.77 -15.09 -0.47
N ASP A 102 11.06 -15.88 -1.30
CA ASP A 102 9.60 -15.77 -1.53
C ASP A 102 8.74 -15.92 -0.26
N ALA A 103 9.38 -16.25 0.85
CA ALA A 103 8.77 -16.70 2.08
C ALA A 103 9.17 -15.84 3.29
N PRO A 104 8.86 -14.52 3.32
CA PRO A 104 8.73 -13.87 4.62
C PRO A 104 7.66 -14.61 5.47
N ALA A 105 6.72 -15.30 4.84
CA ALA A 105 5.81 -16.26 5.47
C ALA A 105 6.51 -17.50 6.10
N ALA A 106 7.66 -17.97 5.59
CA ALA A 106 8.40 -19.09 6.19
C ALA A 106 9.26 -18.65 7.39
N ASN A 107 9.60 -17.35 7.45
CA ASN A 107 10.27 -16.76 8.61
C ASN A 107 9.28 -16.19 9.64
N MET A 108 7.97 -16.27 9.39
CA MET A 108 6.95 -15.87 10.34
C MET A 108 6.64 -17.00 11.30
N THR A 109 6.54 -16.66 12.57
CA THR A 109 5.87 -17.53 13.53
C THR A 109 4.40 -17.67 13.17
N GLN A 110 3.77 -18.77 13.58
CA GLN A 110 2.33 -18.97 13.36
C GLN A 110 1.47 -17.83 13.95
N GLN A 111 1.94 -17.20 15.05
CA GLN A 111 1.27 -16.06 15.67
C GLN A 111 1.33 -14.79 14.80
N GLU A 112 2.49 -14.53 14.18
CA GLU A 112 2.65 -13.42 13.25
C GLU A 112 1.84 -13.64 11.98
N LYS A 113 1.83 -14.88 11.47
CA LYS A 113 1.01 -15.27 10.31
C LYS A 113 -0.47 -15.05 10.57
N MET A 114 -0.96 -15.41 11.75
CA MET A 114 -2.33 -15.10 12.20
C MET A 114 -2.63 -13.61 12.26
N GLY A 115 -1.72 -12.81 12.82
CA GLY A 115 -1.88 -11.35 12.86
C GLY A 115 -1.93 -10.73 11.47
N TYR A 116 -1.06 -11.20 10.57
CA TYR A 116 -1.01 -10.75 9.18
C TYR A 116 -2.27 -11.14 8.40
N CYS A 117 -2.70 -12.40 8.48
CA CYS A 117 -3.93 -12.85 7.85
C CYS A 117 -5.15 -12.08 8.38
N ASN A 118 -5.23 -11.82 9.69
CA ASN A 118 -6.33 -11.00 10.21
C ASN A 118 -6.29 -9.55 9.71
N LYS A 119 -5.10 -8.95 9.58
CA LYS A 119 -4.94 -7.59 9.04
C LYS A 119 -5.34 -7.51 7.57
N GLN A 120 -5.01 -8.53 6.79
CA GLN A 120 -5.34 -8.62 5.36
C GLN A 120 -6.80 -9.00 5.09
N ALA A 121 -7.47 -9.60 6.08
CA ALA A 121 -8.90 -9.87 6.03
C ALA A 121 -9.78 -8.61 6.22
N THR A 122 -9.18 -7.42 6.36
CA THR A 122 -9.93 -6.15 6.49
C THR A 122 -10.88 -5.97 5.30
N GLY A 123 -12.17 -5.75 5.59
CA GLY A 123 -13.21 -5.63 4.56
C GLY A 123 -13.78 -6.96 4.07
N LYS A 124 -13.29 -8.11 4.54
CA LYS A 124 -13.89 -9.43 4.28
C LYS A 124 -14.76 -9.85 5.45
N SER A 125 -15.93 -10.43 5.16
CA SER A 125 -16.93 -10.85 6.14
C SER A 125 -17.43 -12.26 5.81
N GLY A 126 -18.06 -12.93 6.77
CA GLY A 126 -18.72 -14.21 6.53
C GLY A 126 -17.81 -15.28 5.90
N ASP A 127 -18.32 -15.96 4.87
CA ASP A 127 -17.61 -17.04 4.19
C ASP A 127 -16.35 -16.57 3.45
N ASP A 128 -16.33 -15.34 2.94
CA ASP A 128 -15.17 -14.79 2.25
C ASP A 128 -13.99 -14.60 3.21
N ARG A 129 -14.26 -14.18 4.45
CA ARG A 129 -13.21 -14.09 5.48
C ARG A 129 -12.70 -15.47 5.89
N LYS A 130 -13.58 -16.46 6.03
CA LYS A 130 -13.17 -17.84 6.37
C LYS A 130 -12.29 -18.46 5.29
N LYS A 131 -12.70 -18.36 4.02
CA LYS A 131 -11.94 -18.88 2.88
C LYS A 131 -10.57 -18.19 2.78
N PHE A 132 -10.55 -16.87 2.90
CA PHE A 132 -9.31 -16.09 2.92
C PHE A 132 -8.40 -16.50 4.08
N MET A 133 -8.91 -16.61 5.30
CA MET A 133 -8.10 -16.94 6.47
C MET A 133 -7.55 -18.37 6.39
N SER A 134 -8.37 -19.32 5.92
CA SER A 134 -7.92 -20.70 5.71
C SER A 134 -6.79 -20.76 4.69
N SER A 135 -6.95 -20.13 3.53
CA SER A 135 -5.92 -20.09 2.48
C SER A 135 -4.64 -19.37 2.94
N CYS A 136 -4.79 -18.25 3.66
CA CYS A 136 -3.68 -17.47 4.18
C CYS A 136 -2.87 -18.23 5.25
N LEU A 137 -3.53 -19.00 6.12
CA LEU A 137 -2.87 -19.76 7.18
C LEU A 137 -2.26 -21.08 6.68
N SER A 138 -2.82 -21.68 5.63
CA SER A 138 -2.33 -22.93 5.04
C SER A 138 -1.19 -22.75 4.03
N GLY A 139 -0.98 -21.54 3.51
CA GLY A 139 -0.01 -21.24 2.43
C GLY A 139 1.39 -20.82 2.86
#